data_AF-A0A367PHQ6-F1
#
_entry.id   AF-A0A367PHQ6-F1
#
_cell.length_a   1.000
_cell.length_b   1.000
_cell.length_c   1.000
_cell.angle_alpha   90.00
_cell.angle_beta   90.00
_cell.angle_gamma   90.00
#
_symmetry.space_group_name_H-M   'P 1'
#
loop_
_entity.id
_entity.type
_entity.pdbx_description
1 polymer ?
#
loop_
_entity_poly.entity_id
_entity_poly.type
_entity_poly.pdbx_seq_one_letter_code
_entity_poly.pdbx_strand_id
1 'polypeptide(L)'
;MQATTLPTLRLSLRLESADLFGAMEWVLANARRTGLAPAQLSFDAARQAVLHATLTAEDAGLLWLFLRRLDNGFDVELLFADVDDPDSDAVAEPAPRAATHRADREPALALPA
;
A
#
# COMPACT_ATOMS: atom_id res chain seq x y z
N MET A 1 -9.17 24.62 21.82
CA MET A 1 -9.40 23.22 21.40
C MET A 1 -8.14 22.80 20.67
N GLN A 2 -7.34 21.90 21.22
CA GLN A 2 -6.21 21.35 20.46
C GLN A 2 -6.80 20.51 19.32
N ALA A 3 -6.37 20.74 18.08
CA ALA A 3 -6.75 19.88 16.98
C ALA A 3 -6.09 18.52 17.25
N THR A 4 -6.89 17.49 17.50
CA THR A 4 -6.38 16.13 17.56
C THR A 4 -5.93 15.76 16.15
N THR A 5 -4.63 15.66 15.94
CA THR A 5 -4.08 15.15 14.69
C THR A 5 -4.47 13.67 14.60
N LEU A 6 -5.06 13.25 13.48
CA LEU A 6 -5.41 11.85 13.26
C LEU A 6 -4.20 11.10 12.69
N PRO A 7 -4.00 9.82 13.06
CA PRO A 7 -3.11 8.93 12.34
C PRO A 7 -3.35 8.98 10.84
N THR A 8 -2.28 9.13 10.07
CA THR A 8 -2.32 9.36 8.62
C THR A 8 -1.40 8.39 7.90
N LEU A 9 -1.88 7.78 6.81
CA LEU A 9 -1.09 6.97 5.89
C LEU A 9 -0.99 7.69 4.55
N ARG A 10 0.24 7.96 4.10
CA ARG A 10 0.56 8.38 2.74
C ARG A 10 1.03 7.16 1.97
N LEU A 11 0.36 6.82 0.87
CA LEU A 11 0.71 5.64 0.08
C LEU A 11 0.66 5.89 -1.42
N SER A 12 1.45 5.10 -2.15
CA SER A 12 1.43 5.03 -3.62
C SER A 12 1.32 3.57 -4.05
N LEU A 13 0.35 3.29 -4.92
CA LEU A 13 0.01 1.97 -5.40
C LEU A 13 0.07 1.95 -6.91
N ARG A 14 0.75 0.96 -7.50
CA ARG A 14 0.59 0.64 -8.92
C ARG A 14 -0.57 -0.33 -9.05
N LEU A 15 -1.54 0.03 -9.90
CA LEU A 15 -2.73 -0.76 -10.14
C LEU A 15 -2.56 -1.60 -11.41
N GLU A 16 -3.14 -2.79 -11.45
CA GLU A 16 -3.21 -3.58 -12.68
C GLU A 16 -3.96 -2.81 -13.77
N SER A 17 -3.33 -2.66 -14.92
CA SER A 17 -3.85 -1.89 -16.05
C SER A 17 -5.00 -2.60 -16.79
N ALA A 18 -5.05 -3.93 -16.73
CA ALA A 18 -6.10 -4.72 -17.38
C ALA A 18 -7.50 -4.51 -16.76
N ASP A 19 -7.57 -4.21 -15.45
CA ASP A 19 -8.80 -3.84 -14.75
C ASP A 19 -8.54 -2.72 -13.74
N LEU A 20 -8.14 -1.56 -14.27
CA LEU A 20 -7.80 -0.40 -13.45
C LEU A 20 -8.95 0.06 -12.54
N PHE A 21 -10.18 0.06 -13.06
CA PHE A 21 -11.33 0.50 -12.30
C PHE A 21 -11.65 -0.49 -11.16
N GLY A 22 -11.63 -1.79 -11.44
CA GLY A 22 -11.82 -2.82 -10.42
C GLY A 22 -10.73 -2.77 -9.34
N ALA A 23 -9.46 -2.61 -9.72
CA ALA A 23 -8.36 -2.47 -8.77
C ALA A 23 -8.54 -1.23 -7.87
N MET A 24 -8.89 -0.07 -8.45
CA MET A 24 -9.14 1.16 -7.69
C MET A 24 -10.37 1.03 -6.77
N GLU A 25 -11.47 0.44 -7.26
CA GLU A 25 -12.66 0.19 -6.45
C GLU A 25 -12.34 -0.72 -5.26
N TRP A 26 -11.59 -1.80 -5.51
CA TRP A 26 -11.18 -2.74 -4.48
C TRP A 26 -10.35 -2.05 -3.40
N VAL A 27 -9.36 -1.23 -3.76
CA VAL A 27 -8.53 -0.48 -2.80
C VAL A 27 -9.39 0.45 -1.95
N LEU A 28 -10.21 1.30 -2.58
CA LEU A 28 -11.03 2.28 -1.87
C LEU A 28 -12.10 1.62 -0.99
N ALA A 29 -12.69 0.53 -1.46
CA ALA A 29 -13.65 -0.23 -0.69
C ALA A 29 -12.99 -0.94 0.51
N ASN A 30 -11.76 -1.44 0.37
CA ASN A 30 -11.00 -1.98 1.49
C ASN A 30 -10.62 -0.92 2.52
N ALA A 31 -10.18 0.27 2.08
CA ALA A 31 -9.92 1.39 2.97
C ALA A 31 -11.16 1.72 3.80
N ARG A 32 -12.31 1.89 3.14
CA ARG A 32 -13.59 2.18 3.81
C ARG A 32 -14.01 1.08 4.78
N ARG A 33 -13.92 -0.20 4.39
CA ARG A 33 -14.25 -1.35 5.25
C ARG A 33 -13.31 -1.52 6.44
N THR A 34 -12.11 -0.94 6.37
CA THR A 34 -11.13 -0.92 7.46
C THR A 34 -11.36 0.26 8.40
N GLY A 35 -12.27 1.18 8.07
CA GLY A 35 -12.55 2.38 8.86
C GLY A 35 -11.67 3.58 8.48
N LEU A 36 -11.01 3.53 7.31
CA LEU A 36 -10.19 4.63 6.83
C LEU A 36 -11.02 5.64 6.03
N ALA A 37 -10.70 6.92 6.18
CA ALA A 37 -11.26 8.00 5.39
C ALA A 37 -10.21 8.55 4.41
N PRO A 38 -10.53 8.77 3.13
CA PRO A 38 -9.63 9.44 2.21
C PRO A 38 -9.58 10.94 2.51
N ALA A 39 -8.37 11.45 2.77
CA ALA A 39 -8.09 12.88 2.88
C ALA A 39 -7.71 13.48 1.53
N GLN A 40 -6.89 12.77 0.74
CA GLN A 40 -6.48 13.19 -0.60
C GLN A 40 -6.31 11.97 -1.50
N LEU A 41 -6.66 12.13 -2.77
CA LEU A 41 -6.47 11.13 -3.82
C LEU A 41 -5.93 11.83 -5.07
N SER A 42 -4.92 11.25 -5.71
CA SER A 42 -4.50 11.63 -7.05
C SER A 42 -4.11 10.38 -7.84
N PHE A 43 -4.27 10.45 -9.16
CA PHE A 43 -4.02 9.32 -10.03
C PHE A 43 -3.15 9.75 -11.21
N ASP A 44 -2.03 9.06 -11.39
CA ASP A 44 -1.12 9.26 -12.52
C ASP A 44 -1.32 8.14 -13.54
N ALA A 45 -2.12 8.46 -14.56
CA ALA A 45 -2.36 7.57 -15.69
C ALA A 45 -1.13 7.42 -16.60
N ALA A 46 -0.25 8.41 -16.66
CA ALA A 46 0.89 8.43 -17.57
C ALA A 46 2.06 7.56 -17.07
N ARG A 47 2.20 7.42 -15.74
CA ARG A 47 3.26 6.63 -15.09
C ARG A 47 2.77 5.28 -14.59
N GLN A 48 2.19 4.48 -15.49
CA GLN A 48 1.78 3.09 -15.21
C GLN A 48 0.63 2.94 -14.20
N ALA A 49 -0.38 3.81 -14.29
CA ALA A 49 -1.59 3.70 -13.50
C ALA A 49 -1.35 3.70 -11.98
N VAL A 50 -0.68 4.75 -11.49
CA VAL A 50 -0.35 4.88 -10.07
C VAL A 50 -1.40 5.69 -9.33
N LEU A 51 -1.97 5.11 -8.28
CA LEU A 51 -2.83 5.77 -7.33
C LEU A 51 -1.99 6.27 -6.15
N HIS A 52 -2.04 7.57 -5.90
CA HIS A 52 -1.54 8.17 -4.67
C HIS A 52 -2.73 8.49 -3.75
N ALA A 53 -2.61 8.08 -2.49
CA ALA A 53 -3.65 8.30 -1.50
C ALA A 53 -3.07 8.79 -0.18
N THR A 54 -3.80 9.69 0.47
CA THR A 54 -3.62 10.03 1.88
C THR A 54 -4.88 9.60 2.61
N LEU A 55 -4.74 8.69 3.56
CA LEU A 55 -5.83 8.10 4.32
C LEU A 55 -5.65 8.44 5.80
N THR A 56 -6.74 8.72 6.50
CA THR A 56 -6.76 8.97 7.94
C THR A 56 -7.58 7.92 8.68
N ALA A 57 -7.24 7.65 9.93
CA ALA A 57 -7.95 6.73 10.80
C ALA A 57 -8.19 7.34 12.19
N GLU A 58 -9.13 6.78 12.95
CA GLU A 58 -9.26 7.08 14.38
C GLU A 58 -8.15 6.44 15.22
N ASP A 59 -7.56 5.33 14.73
CA ASP A 59 -6.53 4.54 15.41
C ASP A 59 -5.46 4.09 14.41
N ALA A 60 -4.19 4.19 14.78
CA ALA A 60 -3.05 3.86 13.91
C ALA A 60 -3.01 2.37 13.53
N GLY A 61 -3.54 1.47 14.36
CA GLY A 61 -3.68 0.05 14.08
C GLY A 61 -4.54 -0.25 12.85
N LEU A 62 -5.52 0.62 12.53
CA LEU A 62 -6.33 0.49 11.32
C LEU A 62 -5.53 0.76 10.04
N LEU A 63 -4.54 1.66 10.09
CA LEU A 63 -3.63 1.93 8.97
C LEU A 63 -2.79 0.68 8.66
N TRP A 64 -2.23 0.06 9.70
CA TRP A 64 -1.46 -1.17 9.58
C TRP A 64 -2.31 -2.37 9.13
N LEU A 65 -3.55 -2.47 9.63
CA LEU A 65 -4.49 -3.49 9.17
C LEU A 65 -4.79 -3.34 7.67
N PHE A 66 -4.96 -2.11 7.20
CA PHE A 66 -5.18 -1.84 5.78
C PHE A 66 -3.97 -2.25 4.94
N LEU A 67 -2.75 -1.87 5.34
CA LEU A 67 -1.53 -2.29 4.63
C LEU A 67 -1.40 -3.82 4.54
N ARG A 68 -1.67 -4.54 5.64
CA ARG A 68 -1.68 -6.02 5.63
C ARG A 68 -2.74 -6.59 4.69
N ARG A 69 -3.89 -5.94 4.54
CA ARG A 69 -4.94 -6.37 3.59
C ARG A 69 -4.50 -6.11 2.14
N LEU A 70 -3.78 -5.02 1.88
CA LEU A 70 -3.22 -4.73 0.56
C LEU A 70 -2.20 -5.77 0.11
N ASP A 71 -1.36 -6.29 1.02
CA ASP A 71 -0.40 -7.37 0.70
C ASP A 71 -1.07 -8.68 0.22
N ASN A 72 -2.38 -8.83 0.48
CA ASN A 72 -3.18 -9.97 0.00
C ASN A 72 -4.00 -9.63 -1.26
N GLY A 73 -3.89 -8.42 -1.81
CA GLY A 73 -4.58 -7.98 -3.02
C GLY A 73 -3.87 -8.47 -4.29
N PHE A 74 -4.64 -9.04 -5.22
CA PHE A 74 -4.07 -9.68 -6.42
C PHE A 74 -3.67 -8.70 -7.54
N ASP A 75 -4.21 -7.47 -7.52
CA ASP A 75 -4.11 -6.51 -8.64
C ASP A 75 -3.47 -5.16 -8.23
N VAL A 76 -2.70 -5.16 -7.14
CA VAL A 76 -2.14 -3.95 -6.54
C VAL A 76 -0.70 -4.22 -6.09
N GLU A 77 0.21 -3.35 -6.49
CA GLU A 77 1.59 -3.34 -6.01
C GLU A 77 1.85 -2.11 -5.15
N LEU A 78 2.33 -2.32 -3.92
CA LEU A 78 2.71 -1.24 -3.02
C LEU A 78 4.07 -0.66 -3.42
N LEU A 79 4.08 0.58 -3.91
CA LEU A 79 5.30 1.30 -4.27
C LEU A 79 5.88 2.07 -3.08
N PHE A 80 5.01 2.63 -2.25
CA PHE A 80 5.38 3.46 -1.12
C PHE A 80 4.27 3.44 -0.06
N ALA A 81 4.67 3.39 1.22
CA ALA A 81 3.80 3.62 2.37
C ALA A 81 4.59 4.34 3.47
N ASP A 82 3.96 5.33 4.07
CA ASP A 82 4.50 6.11 5.18
C ASP A 82 3.37 6.41 6.16
N VAL A 83 3.52 5.89 7.39
CA VAL A 83 2.54 6.00 8.47
C VAL A 83 3.02 7.07 9.43
N ASP A 84 2.19 8.09 9.60
CA ASP A 84 2.36 9.18 10.54
C ASP A 84 1.39 8.97 11.70
N ASP A 85 1.91 8.63 12.86
CA ASP A 85 1.14 8.38 14.08
C ASP A 85 1.49 9.46 15.12
N PRO A 86 0.61 10.44 15.34
CA PRO A 86 0.89 11.59 16.19
C PRO A 86 1.01 11.24 17.68
N ASP A 87 0.52 10.06 18.09
CA ASP A 87 0.61 9.56 19.47
C ASP A 87 1.80 8.60 19.66
N SER A 88 2.60 8.38 18.61
CA SER A 88 3.77 7.50 18.68
C SER A 88 4.97 8.24 19.28
N ASP A 89 5.25 7.98 20.56
CA ASP A 89 6.51 8.37 21.22
C ASP A 89 7.73 7.53 20.73
N ALA A 90 7.65 6.89 19.56
CA ALA A 90 8.63 5.92 19.09
C ALA A 90 9.87 6.58 18.48
N VAL A 91 10.96 6.58 19.25
CA VAL A 91 12.33 6.64 18.74
C VAL A 91 12.51 5.50 17.73
N ALA A 92 12.86 5.85 16.49
CA ALA A 92 13.00 4.92 15.37
C ALA A 92 13.86 3.69 15.72
N GLU A 93 13.23 2.53 15.95
CA GLU A 93 13.93 1.26 15.84
C GLU A 93 14.20 0.97 14.35
N PRO A 94 15.43 0.60 13.96
CA PRO A 94 15.78 0.39 12.57
C PRO A 94 15.05 -0.84 12.02
N ALA A 95 14.36 -0.65 10.89
CA ALA A 95 13.58 -1.67 10.21
C ALA A 95 14.38 -2.97 9.96
N PRO A 96 13.74 -4.15 10.09
CA PRO A 96 14.37 -5.41 9.72
C PRO A 96 14.59 -5.41 8.21
N ARG A 97 15.85 -5.54 7.79
CA ARG A 97 16.20 -5.71 6.37
C ARG A 97 15.64 -7.04 5.89
N ALA A 98 14.58 -6.99 5.09
CA ALA A 98 14.10 -8.14 4.34
C ALA A 98 15.19 -8.57 3.35
N ALA A 99 15.62 -9.82 3.50
CA ALA A 99 16.56 -10.48 2.61
C ALA A 99 16.00 -10.48 1.17
N THR A 100 16.89 -10.16 0.23
CA THR A 100 16.66 -10.23 -1.21
C THR A 100 16.24 -11.64 -1.62
N HIS A 101 14.97 -11.85 -1.97
CA HIS A 101 14.60 -13.01 -2.80
C HIS A 101 14.79 -12.64 -4.27
N ARG A 102 16.05 -12.74 -4.73
CA ARG A 102 16.36 -12.73 -6.16
C ARG A 102 15.84 -14.05 -6.74
N ALA A 103 14.65 -13.99 -7.34
CA ALA A 103 14.28 -14.92 -8.39
C ALA A 103 15.30 -14.73 -9.52
N ASP A 104 16.17 -15.71 -9.71
CA ASP A 104 16.87 -15.87 -10.97
C ASP A 104 16.11 -16.88 -11.83
N ARG A 105 16.13 -16.60 -13.12
CA ARG A 105 15.12 -16.92 -14.11
C ARG A 105 15.67 -18.06 -14.98
N GLU A 106 14.83 -19.05 -15.27
CA GLU A 106 14.95 -20.12 -16.28
C GLU A 106 15.62 -19.67 -17.62
N PRO A 107 16.27 -20.55 -18.45
CA PRO A 107 15.56 -21.64 -19.16
C PRO A 107 16.35 -22.89 -19.65
N ALA A 108 15.57 -23.94 -19.98
CA ALA A 108 15.70 -24.99 -21.01
C ALA A 108 17.08 -25.55 -21.43
N LEU A 109 17.25 -26.89 -21.38
CA LEU A 109 18.00 -27.61 -22.42
C LEU A 109 17.64 -29.13 -22.50
N ALA A 110 17.18 -29.51 -23.69
CA ALA A 110 17.12 -30.80 -24.39
C ALA A 110 17.56 -32.14 -23.74
N LEU A 111 16.73 -33.16 -23.99
CA LEU A 111 17.08 -34.60 -24.04
C LEU A 111 18.29 -34.87 -24.95
N PRO A 112 19.01 -35.97 -24.68
CA PRO A 112 19.20 -36.94 -25.77
C PRO A 112 19.16 -38.43 -25.35
N ALA A 113 18.64 -39.21 -26.31
CA ALA A 113 18.76 -40.65 -26.62
C ALA A 113 18.50 -41.71 -25.54
#